data_AF-A0A396YPH1-F1
#
_entry.id   AF-A0A396YPH1-F1
#
_cell.length_a   1.000
_cell.length_b   1.000
_cell.length_c   1.000
_cell.angle_alpha   90.00
_cell.angle_beta   90.00
_cell.angle_gamma   90.00
#
_symmetry.space_group_name_H-M   'P 1'
#
loop_
_entity.id
_entity.type
_entity.pdbx_description
1 polymer ?
#
loop_
_entity_poly.entity_id
_entity_poly.type
_entity_poly.pdbx_seq_one_letter_code
_entity_poly.pdbx_strand_id
1 'polypeptide(L)'
;MKIDDFKKIRWSLFSGNPILKGPKFSPLIADPSLLLSSESPDGKYYLFCHTLFGIHRYESGDGIHWDKGLLLFRHAMRPFIYKENDIFYLLYERYTAFQIVFSWFPFWKWNSRIEIRTSNDLKIWSKPKTILRPEFSWHRNPHFGNSVGNPCLIKIEDRYRLYYSGSLSWIPDCGFCEPTHIGIAEADEIFGPFWSFPNPILSPDHSFRNLASGALKVLKVEDGFIGFENCIYQDAKGSSGSAIFLLFSSDGLEWNFLSPKPILAPSTGWMRSHVYALDVKFDPGSNRWLLYFNARNDWHWTKGEERIGLMYGDL
;
A
#
# COMPACT_ATOMS: atom_id res chain seq x y z
N MET A 1 3.36 20.88 8.43
CA MET A 1 2.88 20.16 9.63
C MET A 1 4.06 19.45 10.26
N LYS A 2 4.05 19.37 11.59
CA LYS A 2 5.03 18.64 12.42
C LYS A 2 4.48 17.29 12.86
N ILE A 3 5.33 16.41 13.38
CA ILE A 3 4.95 15.10 13.92
C ILE A 3 3.79 15.21 14.92
N ASP A 4 3.88 16.14 15.86
CA ASP A 4 2.86 16.32 16.91
C ASP A 4 1.51 16.82 16.39
N ASP A 5 1.45 17.42 15.20
CA ASP A 5 0.18 17.84 14.62
C ASP A 5 -0.67 16.64 14.17
N PHE A 6 -0.04 15.52 13.80
CA PHE A 6 -0.76 14.30 13.43
C PHE A 6 -1.49 13.65 14.61
N LYS A 7 -1.09 13.92 15.86
CA LYS A 7 -1.82 13.49 17.06
C LYS A 7 -3.15 14.24 17.22
N LYS A 8 -3.29 15.42 16.62
CA LYS A 8 -4.48 16.26 16.72
C LYS A 8 -5.53 15.93 15.66
N ILE A 9 -5.12 15.28 14.56
CA ILE A 9 -6.02 14.89 13.48
C ILE A 9 -7.09 13.92 13.99
N ARG A 10 -8.34 14.27 13.76
CA ARG A 10 -9.51 13.45 14.01
C ARG A 10 -9.86 12.67 12.75
N TRP A 11 -9.63 11.37 12.79
CA TRP A 11 -9.94 10.46 11.71
C TRP A 11 -11.39 9.97 11.81
N SER A 12 -12.15 10.10 10.73
CA SER A 12 -13.55 9.64 10.67
C SER A 12 -13.83 8.91 9.36
N LEU A 13 -14.61 7.83 9.44
CA LEU A 13 -15.06 7.11 8.24
C LEU A 13 -16.08 7.94 7.48
N PHE A 14 -15.95 7.97 6.15
CA PHE A 14 -17.00 8.49 5.29
C PHE A 14 -18.26 7.62 5.45
N SER A 15 -19.41 8.25 5.70
CA SER A 15 -20.68 7.55 5.95
C SER A 15 -21.18 6.75 4.75
N GLY A 16 -20.80 7.13 3.53
CA GLY A 16 -21.15 6.43 2.30
C GLY A 16 -20.25 5.23 1.97
N ASN A 17 -19.36 4.83 2.89
CA ASN A 17 -18.51 3.67 2.68
C ASN A 17 -19.29 2.35 2.53
N PRO A 18 -18.77 1.38 1.75
CA PRO A 18 -17.54 1.45 0.93
C PRO A 18 -17.79 2.22 -0.38
N ILE A 19 -16.78 2.94 -0.85
CA ILE A 19 -16.86 3.80 -2.05
C ILE A 19 -16.53 3.07 -3.36
N LEU A 20 -15.85 1.92 -3.29
CA LEU A 20 -15.54 1.12 -4.46
C LEU A 20 -15.56 -0.37 -4.16
N LYS A 21 -16.10 -1.15 -5.10
CA LYS A 21 -16.11 -2.62 -5.05
C LYS A 21 -15.29 -3.18 -6.20
N GLY A 22 -14.79 -4.40 -6.02
CA GLY A 22 -14.09 -5.11 -7.08
C GLY A 22 -14.96 -5.28 -8.34
N PRO A 23 -14.35 -5.34 -9.53
CA PRO A 23 -15.08 -5.62 -10.76
C PRO A 23 -15.67 -7.03 -10.70
N LYS A 24 -16.64 -7.30 -11.57
CA LYS A 24 -17.28 -8.62 -11.68
C LYS A 24 -16.21 -9.71 -11.82
N PHE A 25 -16.37 -10.79 -11.07
CA PHE A 25 -15.44 -11.94 -11.00
C PHE A 25 -14.09 -11.68 -10.32
N SER A 26 -13.91 -10.54 -9.66
CA SER A 26 -12.81 -10.33 -8.72
C SER A 26 -13.36 -10.02 -7.33
N PRO A 27 -13.21 -10.93 -6.34
CA PRO A 27 -13.49 -10.62 -4.94
C PRO A 27 -12.46 -9.65 -4.34
N LEU A 28 -11.41 -9.32 -5.10
CA LEU A 28 -10.28 -8.50 -4.69
C LEU A 28 -10.31 -7.13 -5.37
N ILE A 29 -10.27 -6.07 -4.58
CA ILE A 29 -9.80 -4.73 -4.96
C ILE A 29 -9.04 -4.14 -3.79
N ALA A 30 -7.78 -3.76 -4.01
CA ALA A 30 -6.87 -3.47 -2.92
C ALA A 30 -5.73 -2.53 -3.30
N ASP A 31 -5.00 -2.09 -2.26
CA ASP A 31 -3.86 -1.19 -2.32
C ASP A 31 -4.18 0.07 -3.12
N PRO A 32 -5.15 0.89 -2.65
CA PRO A 32 -5.47 2.13 -3.33
C PRO A 32 -4.25 3.05 -3.36
N SER A 33 -4.03 3.74 -4.48
CA SER A 33 -3.10 4.86 -4.59
C SER A 33 -3.74 6.04 -5.32
N LEU A 34 -3.71 7.21 -4.67
CA LEU A 34 -4.50 8.38 -5.04
C LEU A 34 -3.64 9.45 -5.70
N LEU A 35 -4.15 9.98 -6.80
CA LEU A 35 -3.74 11.26 -7.37
C LEU A 35 -4.90 12.26 -7.21
N LEU A 36 -4.60 13.42 -6.63
CA LEU A 36 -5.59 14.47 -6.40
C LEU A 36 -6.01 15.15 -7.71
N SER A 37 -7.20 15.73 -7.70
CA SER A 37 -7.72 16.55 -8.80
C SER A 37 -6.80 17.73 -9.16
N SER A 38 -6.17 18.34 -8.16
CA SER A 38 -5.21 19.44 -8.35
C SER A 38 -3.87 18.99 -8.96
N GLU A 39 -3.56 17.69 -8.90
CA GLU A 39 -2.31 17.12 -9.43
C GLU A 39 -2.47 16.64 -10.89
N SER A 40 -3.71 16.35 -11.32
CA SER A 40 -4.01 15.72 -12.61
C SER A 40 -4.22 16.74 -13.74
N PRO A 41 -3.97 16.36 -15.01
CA PRO A 41 -4.03 17.30 -16.13
C PRO A 41 -5.47 17.69 -16.54
N ASP A 42 -6.48 16.95 -16.09
CA ASP A 42 -7.89 17.18 -16.41
C ASP A 42 -8.76 17.52 -15.19
N GLY A 43 -8.15 17.79 -14.04
CA GLY A 43 -8.87 18.21 -12.83
C GLY A 43 -9.67 17.10 -12.15
N LYS A 44 -9.44 15.82 -12.52
CA LYS A 44 -10.11 14.66 -11.91
C LYS A 44 -9.24 13.98 -10.86
N TYR A 45 -9.88 13.31 -9.91
CA TYR A 45 -9.20 12.35 -9.06
C TYR A 45 -8.92 11.06 -9.84
N TYR A 46 -7.76 10.47 -9.58
CA TYR A 46 -7.42 9.14 -10.09
C TYR A 46 -7.09 8.23 -8.93
N LEU A 47 -7.66 7.02 -8.96
CA LEU A 47 -7.34 5.96 -8.02
C LEU A 47 -6.77 4.76 -8.77
N PHE A 48 -5.62 4.29 -8.33
CA PHE A 48 -5.03 3.06 -8.82
C PHE A 48 -5.25 1.99 -7.77
N CYS A 49 -5.91 0.89 -8.14
CA CYS A 49 -6.07 -0.27 -7.27
C CYS A 49 -5.66 -1.51 -8.06
N HIS A 50 -5.29 -2.58 -7.36
CA HIS A 50 -5.14 -3.87 -8.01
C HIS A 50 -6.33 -4.78 -7.75
N THR A 51 -6.56 -5.70 -8.67
CA THR A 51 -7.54 -6.78 -8.57
C THR A 51 -6.86 -8.10 -8.93
N LEU A 52 -7.58 -9.22 -8.97
CA LEU A 52 -7.02 -10.49 -9.44
C LEU A 52 -6.43 -10.41 -10.86
N PHE A 53 -6.91 -9.47 -11.68
CA PHE A 53 -6.48 -9.33 -13.07
C PHE A 53 -5.25 -8.43 -13.25
N GLY A 54 -4.96 -7.55 -12.28
CA GLY A 54 -3.90 -6.57 -12.34
C GLY A 54 -4.31 -5.18 -11.86
N ILE A 55 -3.50 -4.17 -12.18
CA ILE A 55 -3.75 -2.77 -11.80
C ILE A 55 -4.80 -2.15 -12.71
N HIS A 56 -5.80 -1.54 -12.08
CA HIS A 56 -6.84 -0.74 -12.69
C HIS A 56 -6.66 0.73 -12.32
N ARG A 57 -6.99 1.62 -13.26
CA ARG A 57 -7.14 3.05 -13.03
C ARG A 57 -8.61 3.39 -12.99
N TYR A 58 -9.04 4.10 -11.97
CA TYR A 58 -10.38 4.64 -11.80
C TYR A 58 -10.34 6.15 -11.87
N GLU A 59 -11.38 6.75 -12.43
CA GLU A 59 -11.53 8.20 -12.54
C GLU A 59 -12.73 8.67 -11.73
N SER A 60 -12.61 9.84 -11.09
CA SER A 60 -13.70 10.46 -10.35
C SER A 60 -13.66 11.99 -10.43
N GLY A 61 -14.83 12.62 -10.53
CA GLY A 61 -14.97 14.08 -10.45
C GLY A 61 -14.99 14.61 -9.02
N ASP A 62 -15.29 13.76 -8.03
CA ASP A 62 -15.51 14.17 -6.63
C ASP A 62 -14.69 13.35 -5.62
N GLY A 63 -13.92 12.36 -6.08
CA GLY A 63 -13.13 11.45 -5.24
C GLY A 63 -13.95 10.38 -4.52
N ILE A 64 -15.27 10.32 -4.74
CA ILE A 64 -16.19 9.41 -4.05
C ILE A 64 -16.82 8.45 -5.05
N HIS A 65 -17.33 8.97 -6.16
CA HIS A 65 -17.97 8.19 -7.21
C HIS A 65 -16.96 7.90 -8.32
N TRP A 66 -16.57 6.63 -8.40
CA TRP A 66 -15.58 6.15 -9.35
C TRP A 66 -16.25 5.49 -10.55
N ASP A 67 -15.59 5.58 -11.72
CA ASP A 67 -16.02 4.87 -12.91
C ASP A 67 -15.83 3.34 -12.80
N LYS A 68 -16.04 2.62 -13.91
CA LYS A 68 -15.91 1.16 -13.96
C LYS A 68 -14.46 0.65 -13.84
N GLY A 69 -13.48 1.54 -13.89
CA GLY A 69 -12.06 1.21 -13.94
C GLY A 69 -11.59 0.71 -15.30
N LEU A 70 -10.35 1.04 -15.64
CA LEU A 70 -9.63 0.57 -16.82
C LEU A 70 -8.43 -0.29 -16.39
N LEU A 71 -8.38 -1.55 -16.81
CA LEU A 71 -7.21 -2.41 -16.61
C LEU A 71 -6.01 -1.85 -17.38
N LEU A 72 -4.96 -1.46 -16.66
CA LEU A 72 -3.72 -0.96 -17.25
C LEU A 72 -2.69 -2.08 -17.43
N PHE A 73 -2.39 -2.79 -16.35
CA PHE A 73 -1.27 -3.74 -16.32
C PHE A 73 -1.69 -5.06 -15.67
N ARG A 74 -1.72 -6.13 -16.47
CA ARG A 74 -1.89 -7.50 -15.95
C ARG A 74 -0.69 -7.92 -15.12
N HIS A 75 -0.85 -8.86 -14.19
CA HIS A 75 0.24 -9.40 -13.35
C HIS A 75 0.99 -8.33 -12.56
N ALA A 76 0.27 -7.31 -12.10
CA ALA A 76 0.81 -6.20 -11.34
C ALA A 76 -0.12 -5.92 -10.16
N MET A 77 0.44 -5.56 -9.01
CA MET A 77 -0.31 -5.24 -7.81
C MET A 77 0.38 -4.13 -7.00
N ARG A 78 -0.29 -3.67 -5.94
CA ARG A 78 0.27 -2.69 -4.98
C ARG A 78 0.79 -1.43 -5.69
N PRO A 79 -0.08 -0.73 -6.44
CA PRO A 79 0.32 0.49 -7.15
C PRO A 79 0.71 1.60 -6.18
N PHE A 80 1.62 2.47 -6.63
CA PHE A 80 1.96 3.73 -5.98
C PHE A 80 2.20 4.80 -7.04
N ILE A 81 1.35 5.82 -7.05
CA ILE A 81 1.49 6.97 -7.95
C ILE A 81 2.35 8.05 -7.29
N TYR A 82 3.33 8.54 -8.05
CA TYR A 82 4.19 9.66 -7.69
C TYR A 82 4.19 10.68 -8.83
N LYS A 83 4.15 11.97 -8.51
CA LYS A 83 4.22 13.06 -9.50
C LYS A 83 5.45 13.92 -9.21
N GLU A 84 6.22 14.20 -10.25
CA GLU A 84 7.33 15.15 -10.20
C GLU A 84 7.55 15.78 -11.58
N ASN A 85 7.76 17.10 -11.63
CA ASN A 85 8.03 17.85 -12.87
C ASN A 85 7.04 17.53 -14.00
N ASP A 86 5.75 17.49 -13.66
CA ASP A 86 4.62 17.15 -14.56
C ASP A 86 4.69 15.77 -15.23
N ILE A 87 5.56 14.89 -14.73
CA ILE A 87 5.62 13.48 -15.09
C ILE A 87 4.99 12.66 -13.96
N PHE A 88 4.13 11.72 -14.36
CA PHE A 88 3.53 10.74 -13.47
C PHE A 88 4.34 9.44 -13.51
N TYR A 89 4.68 8.92 -12.35
CA TYR A 89 5.43 7.70 -12.14
C TYR A 89 4.54 6.71 -11.40
N LEU A 90 4.19 5.60 -12.05
CA LEU A 90 3.48 4.50 -11.39
C LEU A 90 4.46 3.40 -11.06
N LEU A 91 4.74 3.26 -9.77
CA LEU A 91 5.49 2.15 -9.20
C LEU A 91 4.52 1.02 -8.84
N TYR A 92 4.94 -0.23 -8.99
CA TYR A 92 4.12 -1.37 -8.59
C TYR A 92 4.93 -2.64 -8.41
N GLU A 93 4.36 -3.59 -7.67
CA GLU A 93 4.86 -4.95 -7.61
C GLU A 93 4.48 -5.73 -8.86
N ARG A 94 5.50 -6.25 -9.54
CA ARG A 94 5.38 -7.17 -10.66
C ARG A 94 5.64 -8.59 -10.17
N TYR A 95 4.66 -9.47 -10.32
CA TYR A 95 4.78 -10.88 -9.96
C TYR A 95 4.77 -11.78 -11.20
N THR A 96 5.19 -13.04 -11.02
CA THR A 96 5.22 -14.04 -12.10
C THR A 96 3.83 -14.23 -12.73
N ALA A 97 3.76 -14.33 -14.05
CA ALA A 97 2.47 -14.52 -14.72
C ALA A 97 1.76 -15.75 -14.16
N PHE A 98 0.44 -15.65 -13.97
CA PHE A 98 -0.41 -16.70 -13.39
C PHE A 98 -0.10 -17.11 -11.94
N GLN A 99 0.73 -16.36 -11.21
CA GLN A 99 1.06 -16.65 -9.81
C GLN A 99 -0.15 -16.90 -8.91
N ILE A 100 -1.21 -16.09 -9.07
CA ILE A 100 -2.43 -16.21 -8.28
C ILE A 100 -3.19 -17.51 -8.60
N VAL A 101 -3.11 -18.00 -9.83
CA VAL A 101 -3.76 -19.25 -10.25
C VAL A 101 -2.95 -20.46 -9.79
N PHE A 102 -1.62 -20.37 -9.81
CA PHE A 102 -0.76 -21.51 -9.50
C PHE A 102 -0.23 -21.50 -8.06
N SER A 103 -0.67 -20.58 -7.20
CA SER A 103 -0.15 -20.42 -5.84
C SER A 103 -0.36 -21.64 -4.93
N TRP A 104 -1.30 -22.54 -5.27
CA TRP A 104 -1.51 -23.79 -4.53
C TRP A 104 -0.54 -24.91 -4.92
N PHE A 105 0.25 -24.75 -5.98
CA PHE A 105 1.27 -25.72 -6.35
C PHE A 105 2.55 -25.46 -5.53
N PRO A 106 3.05 -26.44 -4.75
CA PRO A 106 4.15 -26.22 -3.80
C PRO A 106 5.49 -25.84 -4.46
N PHE A 107 5.66 -26.12 -5.75
CA PHE A 107 6.83 -25.72 -6.53
C PHE A 107 6.69 -24.31 -7.15
N TRP A 108 5.48 -23.73 -7.18
CA TRP A 108 5.20 -22.44 -7.79
C TRP A 108 5.31 -21.32 -6.75
N LYS A 109 6.55 -20.96 -6.42
CA LYS A 109 6.85 -19.96 -5.39
C LYS A 109 6.68 -18.54 -5.92
N TRP A 110 6.32 -17.62 -5.02
CA TRP A 110 6.23 -16.20 -5.35
C TRP A 110 7.58 -15.67 -5.82
N ASN A 111 7.57 -14.91 -6.90
CA ASN A 111 8.75 -14.20 -7.37
C ASN A 111 8.29 -12.83 -7.88
N SER A 112 8.72 -11.78 -7.19
CA SER A 112 8.35 -10.42 -7.55
C SER A 112 9.52 -9.45 -7.59
N ARG A 113 9.25 -8.29 -8.19
CA ARG A 113 10.16 -7.16 -8.35
C ARG A 113 9.34 -5.87 -8.37
N ILE A 114 9.97 -4.73 -8.10
CA ILE A 114 9.31 -3.43 -8.26
C ILE A 114 9.64 -2.88 -9.64
N GLU A 115 8.60 -2.51 -10.38
CA GLU A 115 8.71 -1.82 -11.67
C GLU A 115 8.15 -0.41 -11.58
N ILE A 116 8.65 0.47 -12.46
CA ILE A 116 8.17 1.83 -12.64
C ILE A 116 7.81 2.07 -14.11
N ARG A 117 6.77 2.87 -14.34
CA ARG A 117 6.37 3.41 -15.65
C ARG A 117 6.10 4.89 -15.55
N THR A 118 6.32 5.61 -16.65
CA THR A 118 6.00 7.02 -16.75
C THR A 118 4.82 7.30 -17.65
N SER A 119 4.13 8.41 -17.37
CA SER A 119 3.08 8.97 -18.21
C SER A 119 3.07 10.49 -18.05
N ASN A 120 2.64 11.20 -19.09
CA ASN A 120 2.38 12.64 -19.05
C ASN A 120 0.87 12.95 -19.00
N ASP A 121 0.02 11.96 -19.24
CA ASP A 121 -1.43 12.14 -19.43
C ASP A 121 -2.29 11.11 -18.67
N LEU A 122 -1.65 10.25 -17.86
CA LEU A 122 -2.24 9.13 -17.12
C LEU A 122 -2.88 8.03 -17.99
N LYS A 123 -2.80 8.14 -19.32
CA LYS A 123 -3.44 7.26 -20.30
C LYS A 123 -2.41 6.42 -21.04
N ILE A 124 -1.37 7.06 -21.57
CA ILE A 124 -0.29 6.41 -22.28
C ILE A 124 0.87 6.24 -21.31
N TRP A 125 1.33 4.99 -21.18
CA TRP A 125 2.38 4.63 -20.24
C TRP A 125 3.61 4.08 -20.96
N SER A 126 4.79 4.45 -20.47
CA SER A 126 6.08 3.93 -20.97
C SER A 126 6.18 2.41 -20.82
N LYS A 127 7.20 1.83 -21.46
CA LYS A 127 7.66 0.47 -21.13
C LYS A 127 8.08 0.40 -19.64
N PRO A 128 7.89 -0.74 -18.96
CA PRO A 128 8.26 -0.88 -17.56
C PRO A 128 9.78 -0.93 -17.42
N LYS A 129 10.31 -0.29 -16.39
CA LYS A 129 11.70 -0.45 -15.93
C LYS A 129 11.68 -1.11 -14.55
N THR A 130 12.45 -2.18 -14.37
CA THR A 130 12.65 -2.76 -13.02
C THR A 130 13.60 -1.87 -12.24
N ILE A 131 13.22 -1.50 -11.01
CA ILE A 131 14.04 -0.66 -10.14
C ILE A 131 14.53 -1.38 -8.88
N LEU A 132 13.86 -2.45 -8.46
CA LEU A 132 14.26 -3.24 -7.29
C LEU A 132 13.96 -4.73 -7.50
N ARG A 133 14.87 -5.59 -7.03
CA ARG A 133 14.72 -7.05 -7.01
C ARG A 133 15.05 -7.59 -5.62
N PRO A 134 14.56 -8.80 -5.26
CA PRO A 134 15.03 -9.49 -4.08
C PRO A 134 16.54 -9.73 -4.14
N GLU A 135 17.28 -9.26 -3.13
CA GLU A 135 18.75 -9.36 -3.05
C GLU A 135 19.14 -10.09 -1.77
N PHE A 136 18.68 -9.58 -0.62
CA PHE A 136 19.03 -10.11 0.70
C PHE A 136 18.22 -11.35 1.12
N SER A 137 18.73 -12.07 2.11
CA SER A 137 18.07 -13.24 2.71
C SER A 137 16.70 -12.90 3.28
N TRP A 138 16.56 -11.71 3.89
CA TRP A 138 15.29 -11.25 4.46
C TRP A 138 14.23 -10.88 3.40
N HIS A 139 14.56 -10.84 2.10
CA HIS A 139 13.57 -10.76 1.01
C HIS A 139 12.98 -12.13 0.64
N ARG A 140 13.44 -13.22 1.28
CA ARG A 140 13.20 -14.59 0.84
C ARG A 140 12.55 -15.41 1.95
N ASN A 141 11.59 -16.22 1.57
CA ASN A 141 11.07 -17.32 2.36
C ASN A 141 11.28 -18.63 1.61
N PRO A 142 11.94 -19.65 2.20
CA PRO A 142 12.19 -20.92 1.52
C PRO A 142 10.93 -21.62 1.01
N HIS A 143 9.79 -21.42 1.66
CA HIS A 143 8.50 -22.01 1.28
C HIS A 143 7.75 -21.13 0.30
N PHE A 144 7.66 -19.81 0.57
CA PHE A 144 6.77 -18.92 -0.16
C PHE A 144 7.42 -18.16 -1.32
N GLY A 145 8.75 -18.07 -1.37
CA GLY A 145 9.50 -17.49 -2.49
C GLY A 145 10.23 -16.19 -2.17
N ASN A 146 10.51 -15.40 -3.21
CA ASN A 146 11.30 -14.17 -3.13
C ASN A 146 10.40 -12.97 -3.47
N SER A 147 10.19 -12.05 -2.54
CA SER A 147 9.25 -10.94 -2.73
C SER A 147 9.86 -9.59 -2.36
N VAL A 148 9.54 -8.62 -3.20
CA VAL A 148 9.61 -7.18 -2.88
C VAL A 148 8.36 -6.50 -3.47
N GLY A 149 7.73 -5.61 -2.72
CA GLY A 149 6.45 -5.00 -3.12
C GLY A 149 6.06 -3.78 -2.29
N ASN A 150 4.79 -3.38 -2.36
CA ASN A 150 4.24 -2.20 -1.65
C ASN A 150 5.16 -0.97 -1.72
N PRO A 151 5.53 -0.50 -2.93
CA PRO A 151 6.40 0.65 -3.05
C PRO A 151 5.79 1.89 -2.37
N CYS A 152 6.59 2.62 -1.61
CA CYS A 152 6.29 3.98 -1.20
C CYS A 152 7.51 4.86 -1.43
N LEU A 153 7.46 5.65 -2.50
CA LEU A 153 8.54 6.55 -2.91
C LEU A 153 8.33 7.94 -2.31
N ILE A 154 9.36 8.47 -1.66
CA ILE A 154 9.45 9.89 -1.28
C ILE A 154 10.75 10.50 -1.77
N LYS A 155 10.75 11.81 -1.93
CA LYS A 155 11.96 12.59 -2.20
C LYS A 155 12.41 13.28 -0.92
N ILE A 156 13.68 13.10 -0.57
CA ILE A 156 14.35 13.73 0.56
C ILE A 156 15.49 14.54 -0.02
N GLU A 157 15.32 15.86 -0.08
CA GLU A 157 16.27 16.76 -0.76
C GLU A 157 16.39 16.35 -2.24
N ASP A 158 17.59 15.99 -2.69
CA ASP A 158 17.85 15.56 -4.07
C ASP A 158 17.90 14.04 -4.23
N ARG A 159 17.51 13.28 -3.20
CA ARG A 159 17.52 11.81 -3.23
C ARG A 159 16.14 11.21 -3.14
N TYR A 160 16.00 10.03 -3.75
CA TYR A 160 14.79 9.23 -3.67
C TYR A 160 14.98 8.13 -2.63
N ARG A 161 14.01 8.01 -1.72
CA ARG A 161 13.92 6.90 -0.78
C ARG A 161 12.65 6.10 -1.08
N LEU A 162 12.84 4.81 -1.34
CA LEU A 162 11.80 3.84 -1.57
C LEU A 162 11.65 2.97 -0.33
N TYR A 163 10.52 3.09 0.36
CA TYR A 163 10.07 2.09 1.33
C TYR A 163 9.39 0.96 0.58
N TYR A 164 9.62 -0.28 1.00
CA TYR A 164 9.02 -1.45 0.35
C TYR A 164 8.89 -2.61 1.32
N SER A 165 7.96 -3.51 1.05
CA SER A 165 7.83 -4.75 1.82
C SER A 165 8.71 -5.86 1.24
N GLY A 166 9.23 -6.75 2.09
CA GLY A 166 10.02 -7.91 1.69
C GLY A 166 9.62 -9.21 2.41
N SER A 167 9.84 -10.34 1.73
CA SER A 167 9.44 -11.69 2.17
C SER A 167 7.92 -11.87 2.35
N LEU A 168 7.52 -13.07 2.78
CA LEU A 168 6.14 -13.51 2.93
C LEU A 168 5.97 -14.36 4.20
N SER A 169 4.92 -14.06 4.97
CA SER A 169 4.43 -14.81 6.12
C SER A 169 3.07 -15.41 5.79
N TRP A 170 2.87 -16.69 6.06
CA TRP A 170 1.57 -17.33 5.90
C TRP A 170 0.61 -16.92 7.02
N ILE A 171 -0.61 -16.55 6.65
CA ILE A 171 -1.70 -16.21 7.58
C ILE A 171 -2.71 -17.36 7.58
N PRO A 172 -2.72 -18.23 8.62
CA PRO A 172 -3.38 -19.54 8.55
C PRO A 172 -4.89 -19.53 8.31
N ASP A 173 -5.62 -18.65 8.99
CA ASP A 173 -7.08 -18.52 8.89
C ASP A 173 -7.53 -17.79 7.61
N CYS A 174 -6.66 -16.94 7.07
CA CYS A 174 -6.83 -16.30 5.76
C CYS A 174 -6.58 -17.27 4.59
N GLY A 175 -5.57 -18.13 4.70
CA GLY A 175 -5.17 -19.03 3.63
C GLY A 175 -4.39 -18.35 2.50
N PHE A 176 -3.68 -17.25 2.81
CA PHE A 176 -2.74 -16.57 1.91
C PHE A 176 -1.55 -15.98 2.68
N CYS A 177 -0.56 -15.48 1.95
CA CYS A 177 0.62 -14.83 2.53
C CYS A 177 0.46 -13.31 2.60
N GLU A 178 1.07 -12.72 3.61
CA GLU A 178 1.24 -11.27 3.76
C GLU A 178 2.72 -10.89 3.85
N PRO A 179 3.12 -9.65 3.49
CA PRO A 179 4.51 -9.23 3.53
C PRO A 179 5.09 -9.18 4.94
N THR A 180 6.22 -9.86 5.16
CA THR A 180 6.78 -10.03 6.50
C THR A 180 7.45 -8.77 7.03
N HIS A 181 8.30 -8.14 6.23
CA HIS A 181 9.20 -7.07 6.65
C HIS A 181 8.97 -5.80 5.84
N ILE A 182 9.39 -4.66 6.38
CA ILE A 182 9.57 -3.40 5.63
C ILE A 182 11.07 -3.09 5.56
N GLY A 183 11.55 -2.70 4.38
CA GLY A 183 12.88 -2.16 4.18
C GLY A 183 12.87 -0.88 3.36
N ILE A 184 14.07 -0.45 3.03
CA ILE A 184 14.35 0.82 2.35
C ILE A 184 15.44 0.63 1.30
N ALA A 185 15.29 1.37 0.21
CA ALA A 185 16.31 1.51 -0.80
C ALA A 185 16.42 2.99 -1.21
N GLU A 186 17.62 3.44 -1.53
CA GLU A 186 17.88 4.83 -1.91
C GLU A 186 18.45 4.93 -3.31
N ALA A 187 18.18 6.02 -4.00
CA ALA A 187 18.75 6.33 -5.30
C ALA A 187 18.93 7.85 -5.46
N ASP A 188 19.94 8.26 -6.22
CA ASP A 188 20.10 9.67 -6.62
C ASP A 188 19.14 10.03 -7.78
N GLU A 189 18.69 9.03 -8.54
CA GLU A 189 17.81 9.18 -9.70
C GLU A 189 16.53 8.35 -9.54
N ILE A 190 15.39 8.85 -10.02
CA ILE A 190 14.08 8.19 -9.83
C ILE A 190 14.00 6.78 -10.43
N PHE A 191 14.80 6.50 -11.46
CA PHE A 191 14.88 5.19 -12.10
C PHE A 191 15.99 4.30 -11.55
N GLY A 192 16.63 4.71 -10.45
CA GLY A 192 17.76 4.02 -9.85
C GLY A 192 19.10 4.28 -10.56
N PRO A 193 20.16 3.54 -10.18
CA PRO A 193 20.08 2.32 -9.38
C PRO A 193 19.63 2.58 -7.94
N PHE A 194 18.77 1.71 -7.41
CA PHE A 194 18.38 1.74 -6.00
C PHE A 194 19.30 0.82 -5.19
N TRP A 195 19.90 1.36 -4.14
CA TRP A 195 20.70 0.62 -3.17
C TRP A 195 19.84 0.23 -1.98
N SER A 196 19.55 -1.07 -1.87
CA SER A 196 18.75 -1.63 -0.79
C SER A 196 19.59 -1.80 0.47
N PHE A 197 18.99 -1.50 1.63
CA PHE A 197 19.66 -1.69 2.90
C PHE A 197 19.68 -3.17 3.28
N PRO A 198 20.78 -3.67 3.88
CA PRO A 198 20.96 -5.10 4.12
C PRO A 198 20.03 -5.67 5.20
N ASN A 199 19.41 -4.82 6.03
CA ASN A 199 18.49 -5.20 7.10
C ASN A 199 17.13 -4.52 6.92
N PRO A 200 16.03 -5.19 7.32
CA PRO A 200 14.72 -4.56 7.37
C PRO A 200 14.68 -3.48 8.46
N ILE A 201 13.87 -2.44 8.24
CA ILE A 201 13.59 -1.38 9.23
C ILE A 201 12.41 -1.72 10.13
N LEU A 202 11.48 -2.58 9.67
CA LEU A 202 10.38 -3.11 10.48
C LEU A 202 10.25 -4.60 10.24
N SER A 203 10.00 -5.33 11.33
CA SER A 203 9.79 -6.77 11.34
C SER A 203 8.69 -7.14 12.34
N PRO A 204 8.18 -8.39 12.33
CA PRO A 204 7.17 -8.81 13.28
C PRO A 204 7.74 -8.94 14.71
N ASP A 205 7.74 -7.86 15.47
CA ASP A 205 8.43 -7.72 16.76
C ASP A 205 7.56 -7.06 17.85
N HIS A 206 6.32 -6.70 17.53
CA HIS A 206 5.40 -6.00 18.44
C HIS A 206 4.04 -6.69 18.48
N SER A 207 3.28 -6.56 19.58
CA SER A 207 1.96 -7.19 19.71
C SER A 207 0.96 -6.74 18.63
N PHE A 208 1.08 -5.51 18.16
CA PHE A 208 0.27 -4.97 17.05
C PHE A 208 0.70 -5.50 15.67
N ARG A 209 1.90 -6.08 15.56
CA ARG A 209 2.56 -6.51 14.33
C ARG A 209 3.33 -7.81 14.60
N ASN A 210 2.64 -8.87 15.01
CA ASN A 210 3.29 -10.11 15.45
C ASN A 210 3.29 -11.22 14.38
N LEU A 211 2.56 -11.04 13.26
CA LEU A 211 2.56 -11.97 12.13
C LEU A 211 3.37 -11.45 10.94
N ALA A 212 3.17 -10.17 10.60
CA ALA A 212 3.70 -9.55 9.40
C ALA A 212 3.67 -8.01 9.54
N SER A 213 4.54 -7.32 8.81
CA SER A 213 4.65 -5.85 8.81
C SER A 213 3.87 -5.17 7.69
N GLY A 214 3.18 -5.94 6.85
CA GLY A 214 2.25 -5.41 5.84
C GLY A 214 2.91 -4.39 4.92
N ALA A 215 2.43 -3.16 4.93
CA ALA A 215 2.89 -2.05 4.12
C ALA A 215 3.08 -0.78 4.96
N LEU A 216 3.98 0.11 4.51
CA LEU A 216 4.25 1.39 5.15
C LEU A 216 4.12 2.54 4.14
N LYS A 217 3.16 3.43 4.35
CA LYS A 217 3.06 4.70 3.61
C LYS A 217 3.74 5.80 4.41
N VAL A 218 4.70 6.50 3.81
CA VAL A 218 5.52 7.50 4.50
C VAL A 218 5.24 8.90 3.95
N LEU A 219 5.13 9.86 4.87
CA LEU A 219 5.10 11.29 4.59
C LEU A 219 6.32 11.95 5.23
N LYS A 220 7.03 12.81 4.48
CA LYS A 220 8.00 13.74 5.05
C LYS A 220 7.24 14.91 5.68
N VAL A 221 7.62 15.26 6.90
CA VAL A 221 7.07 16.40 7.66
C VAL A 221 8.21 17.35 8.05
N GLU A 222 7.89 18.50 8.66
CA GLU A 222 8.88 19.54 8.95
C GLU A 222 10.02 19.07 9.87
N ASP A 223 9.70 18.21 10.84
CA ASP A 223 10.58 17.74 11.91
C ASP A 223 10.82 16.22 11.88
N GLY A 224 10.61 15.58 10.72
CA GLY A 224 10.88 14.16 10.52
C GLY A 224 9.92 13.49 9.55
N PHE A 225 9.38 12.34 9.94
CA PHE A 225 8.53 11.50 9.10
C PHE A 225 7.34 10.95 9.88
N ILE A 226 6.21 10.82 9.18
CA ILE A 226 5.04 10.07 9.63
C ILE A 226 4.88 8.83 8.77
N GLY A 227 4.65 7.70 9.42
CA GLY A 227 4.40 6.41 8.80
C GLY A 227 2.97 5.99 9.08
N PHE A 228 2.28 5.53 8.05
CA PHE A 228 1.00 4.84 8.18
C PHE A 228 1.28 3.38 7.91
N GLU A 229 1.42 2.62 8.99
CA GLU A 229 1.73 1.20 8.89
C GLU A 229 0.46 0.38 8.92
N ASN A 230 0.38 -0.53 7.96
CA ASN A 230 -0.54 -1.62 8.03
C ASN A 230 0.03 -2.76 8.89
N CYS A 231 -0.33 -2.80 10.16
CA CYS A 231 0.15 -3.84 11.06
C CYS A 231 -0.71 -5.11 10.94
N ILE A 232 -0.07 -6.28 10.94
CA ILE A 232 -0.74 -7.58 10.83
C ILE A 232 -0.40 -8.41 12.07
N TYR A 233 -1.45 -8.83 12.77
CA TYR A 233 -1.33 -9.46 14.08
C TYR A 233 -2.25 -10.68 14.21
N GLN A 234 -1.92 -11.55 15.14
CA GLN A 234 -2.81 -12.53 15.73
C GLN A 234 -3.26 -12.00 17.10
N ASP A 235 -4.57 -11.97 17.32
CA ASP A 235 -5.15 -11.57 18.59
C ASP A 235 -5.05 -12.67 19.65
N ALA A 236 -5.42 -12.34 20.89
CA ALA A 236 -5.39 -13.30 22.00
C ALA A 236 -6.35 -14.49 21.82
N LYS A 237 -7.30 -14.42 20.87
CA LYS A 237 -8.23 -15.51 20.54
C LYS A 237 -7.70 -16.40 19.41
N GLY A 238 -6.54 -16.06 18.83
CA GLY A 238 -5.89 -16.79 17.76
C GLY A 238 -6.34 -16.38 16.36
N SER A 239 -7.20 -15.37 16.22
CA SER A 239 -7.61 -14.85 14.91
C SER A 239 -6.61 -13.84 14.38
N SER A 240 -6.31 -13.89 13.09
CA SER A 240 -5.53 -12.83 12.46
C SER A 240 -6.36 -11.54 12.42
N GLY A 241 -5.68 -10.41 12.30
CA GLY A 241 -6.31 -9.12 12.12
C GLY A 241 -5.31 -8.15 11.53
N SER A 242 -5.83 -7.04 11.04
CA SER A 242 -4.97 -5.97 10.54
C SER A 242 -5.60 -4.61 10.76
N ALA A 243 -4.77 -3.67 11.19
CA ALA A 243 -5.16 -2.32 11.55
C ALA A 243 -4.09 -1.32 11.06
N ILE A 244 -4.51 -0.07 10.90
CA ILE A 244 -3.64 1.03 10.47
C ILE A 244 -3.21 1.81 11.70
N PHE A 245 -1.91 1.89 11.90
CA PHE A 245 -1.28 2.67 12.97
C PHE A 245 -0.51 3.86 12.40
N LEU A 246 -0.43 4.92 13.21
CA LEU A 246 0.50 6.02 12.96
C LEU A 246 1.81 5.73 13.68
N LEU A 247 2.89 5.89 12.93
CA LEU A 247 4.27 5.81 13.39
C LEU A 247 4.93 7.17 13.17
N PHE A 248 5.98 7.45 13.91
CA PHE A 248 6.85 8.59 13.69
C PHE A 248 8.31 8.15 13.67
N SER A 249 9.12 8.94 12.98
CA SER A 249 10.55 8.76 12.88
C SER A 249 11.22 10.12 12.68
N SER A 250 12.41 10.32 13.25
CA SER A 250 13.20 11.53 13.01
C SER A 250 14.09 11.42 11.76
N ASP A 251 14.47 10.20 11.37
CA ASP A 251 15.41 9.90 10.30
C ASP A 251 14.81 9.08 9.14
N GLY A 252 13.60 8.55 9.35
CA GLY A 252 12.90 7.66 8.43
C GLY A 252 13.42 6.23 8.46
N LEU A 253 14.25 5.87 9.43
CA LEU A 253 14.86 4.54 9.59
C LEU A 253 14.31 3.86 10.85
N GLU A 254 14.34 4.58 11.97
CA GLU A 254 13.84 4.07 13.26
C GLU A 254 12.42 4.57 13.51
N TRP A 255 11.49 3.66 13.68
CA TRP A 255 10.07 3.98 13.78
C TRP A 255 9.48 3.61 15.13
N ASN A 256 8.68 4.51 15.67
CA ASN A 256 7.95 4.33 16.92
C ASN A 256 6.46 4.57 16.70
N PHE A 257 5.59 3.83 17.40
CA PHE A 257 4.16 4.10 17.39
C PHE A 257 3.88 5.50 17.96
N LEU A 258 3.17 6.33 17.19
CA LEU A 258 2.76 7.67 17.60
C LEU A 258 1.67 7.61 18.69
N SER A 259 0.88 6.54 18.70
CA SER A 259 -0.20 6.27 19.64
C SER A 259 -0.37 4.76 19.83
N PRO A 260 -0.76 4.29 21.03
CA PRO A 260 -1.05 2.88 21.27
C PRO A 260 -2.38 2.42 20.64
N LYS A 261 -3.18 3.35 20.07
CA LYS A 261 -4.44 3.04 19.39
C LYS A 261 -4.28 3.18 17.87
N PRO A 262 -4.78 2.22 17.08
CA PRO A 262 -4.83 2.38 15.63
C PRO A 262 -5.76 3.53 15.25
N ILE A 263 -5.48 4.19 14.12
CA ILE A 263 -6.40 5.17 13.53
C ILE A 263 -7.55 4.50 12.78
N LEU A 264 -7.35 3.24 12.36
CA LEU A 264 -8.38 2.41 11.76
C LEU A 264 -8.16 0.95 12.14
N ALA A 265 -9.19 0.31 12.67
CA ALA A 265 -9.19 -1.10 13.04
C ALA A 265 -10.37 -1.83 12.40
N PRO A 266 -10.34 -3.18 12.34
CA PRO A 266 -11.49 -3.97 11.93
C PRO A 266 -12.73 -3.63 12.77
N SER A 267 -13.88 -3.67 12.12
CA SER A 267 -15.17 -3.36 12.75
C SER A 267 -16.21 -4.42 12.39
N THR A 268 -17.39 -4.00 11.94
CA THR A 268 -18.46 -4.91 11.51
C THR A 268 -18.63 -4.88 9.99
N GLY A 269 -19.43 -5.81 9.47
CA GLY A 269 -19.76 -5.85 8.05
C GLY A 269 -18.55 -6.02 7.14
N TRP A 270 -18.34 -5.08 6.22
CA TRP A 270 -17.33 -5.23 5.17
C TRP A 270 -15.88 -5.02 5.64
N MET A 271 -15.68 -4.52 6.85
CA MET A 271 -14.36 -4.31 7.47
C MET A 271 -14.11 -5.31 8.62
N ARG A 272 -14.84 -6.42 8.66
CA ARG A 272 -14.89 -7.29 9.84
C ARG A 272 -13.57 -7.99 10.17
N SER A 273 -12.84 -8.47 9.17
CA SER A 273 -11.64 -9.28 9.44
C SER A 273 -10.39 -8.41 9.49
N HIS A 274 -10.22 -7.56 8.48
CA HIS A 274 -8.98 -6.83 8.29
C HIS A 274 -9.23 -5.47 7.63
N VAL A 275 -8.39 -4.51 8.00
CA VAL A 275 -8.23 -3.24 7.30
C VAL A 275 -6.75 -3.10 6.96
N TYR A 276 -6.42 -3.10 5.67
CA TYR A 276 -5.04 -3.02 5.21
C TYR A 276 -4.87 -2.20 3.96
N ALA A 277 -3.61 -1.80 3.75
CA ALA A 277 -3.09 -0.94 2.69
C ALA A 277 -3.86 0.36 2.45
N LEU A 278 -3.13 1.44 2.22
CA LEU A 278 -3.72 2.76 2.15
C LEU A 278 -2.90 3.70 1.29
N ASP A 279 -3.57 4.77 0.87
CA ASP A 279 -2.91 6.00 0.48
C ASP A 279 -3.56 7.18 1.18
N VAL A 280 -2.73 8.13 1.58
CA VAL A 280 -3.11 9.31 2.34
C VAL A 280 -2.54 10.55 1.69
N LYS A 281 -3.41 11.53 1.44
CA LYS A 281 -3.04 12.82 0.85
C LYS A 281 -3.78 13.93 1.57
N PHE A 282 -3.11 15.05 1.79
CA PHE A 282 -3.80 16.27 2.17
C PHE A 282 -4.34 16.92 0.89
N ASP A 283 -5.66 17.13 0.81
CA ASP A 283 -6.28 17.85 -0.29
C ASP A 283 -6.44 19.33 0.08
N PRO A 284 -5.68 20.25 -0.57
CA PRO A 284 -5.81 21.67 -0.32
C PRO A 284 -7.18 22.24 -0.72
N GLY A 285 -7.87 21.62 -1.69
CA GLY A 285 -9.16 22.08 -2.18
C GLY A 285 -10.26 21.95 -1.13
N SER A 286 -10.28 20.81 -0.41
CA SER A 286 -11.20 20.57 0.71
C SER A 286 -10.60 20.84 2.09
N ASN A 287 -9.33 21.26 2.15
CA ASN A 287 -8.57 21.54 3.38
C ASN A 287 -8.62 20.38 4.39
N ARG A 288 -8.45 19.15 3.91
CA ARG A 288 -8.54 17.95 4.76
C ARG A 288 -7.67 16.81 4.25
N TRP A 289 -7.40 15.86 5.14
CA TRP A 289 -6.74 14.62 4.77
C TRP A 289 -7.75 13.64 4.18
N LEU A 290 -7.40 13.05 3.04
CA LEU A 290 -8.10 11.94 2.41
C LEU A 290 -7.26 10.68 2.61
N LEU A 291 -7.84 9.66 3.24
CA LEU A 291 -7.20 8.35 3.39
C LEU A 291 -8.08 7.29 2.73
N TYR A 292 -7.62 6.75 1.61
CA TYR A 292 -8.23 5.61 0.95
C TYR A 292 -7.59 4.34 1.47
N PHE A 293 -8.40 3.33 1.78
CA PHE A 293 -7.91 2.06 2.31
C PHE A 293 -8.74 0.91 1.75
N ASN A 294 -8.22 -0.32 1.79
CA ASN A 294 -9.05 -1.49 1.56
C ASN A 294 -9.33 -2.27 2.85
N ALA A 295 -10.46 -2.96 2.87
CA ALA A 295 -10.83 -3.81 3.98
C ALA A 295 -11.60 -5.03 3.51
N ARG A 296 -11.59 -6.05 4.37
CA ARG A 296 -12.08 -7.39 4.09
C ARG A 296 -13.15 -7.81 5.10
N ASN A 297 -14.20 -8.46 4.61
CA ASN A 297 -15.36 -8.86 5.42
C ASN A 297 -15.23 -10.23 6.11
N ASP A 298 -14.28 -11.07 5.68
CA ASP A 298 -14.04 -12.39 6.26
C ASP A 298 -12.56 -12.79 6.14
N TRP A 299 -12.13 -13.81 6.87
CA TRP A 299 -10.74 -14.27 6.88
C TRP A 299 -10.44 -15.08 5.63
N HIS A 300 -11.16 -16.18 5.47
CA HIS A 300 -10.80 -17.20 4.49
C HIS A 300 -10.87 -16.64 3.06
N TRP A 301 -9.84 -16.94 2.25
CA TRP A 301 -9.67 -16.39 0.89
C TRP A 301 -10.89 -16.61 -0.03
N THR A 302 -11.61 -17.73 0.13
CA THR A 302 -12.82 -18.04 -0.66
C THR A 302 -14.08 -17.31 -0.25
N LYS A 303 -14.11 -16.72 0.96
CA LYS A 303 -15.29 -16.06 1.54
C LYS A 303 -15.15 -14.55 1.61
N GLY A 304 -13.92 -14.09 1.85
CA GLY A 304 -13.67 -12.68 2.02
C GLY A 304 -13.70 -11.93 0.69
N GLU A 305 -14.41 -10.82 0.70
CA GLU A 305 -14.46 -9.82 -0.35
C GLU A 305 -13.79 -8.54 0.16
N GLU A 306 -13.05 -7.90 -0.73
CA GLU A 306 -12.41 -6.63 -0.46
C GLU A 306 -13.11 -5.48 -1.17
N ARG A 307 -13.07 -4.33 -0.50
CA ARG A 307 -13.66 -3.08 -0.97
C ARG A 307 -12.77 -1.93 -0.54
N ILE A 308 -12.87 -0.81 -1.26
CA ILE A 308 -12.17 0.43 -0.89
C ILE A 308 -13.11 1.30 -0.05
N GLY A 309 -12.58 1.81 1.06
CA GLY A 309 -13.20 2.86 1.85
C GLY A 309 -12.40 4.15 1.83
N LEU A 310 -13.03 5.19 2.37
CA LEU A 310 -12.50 6.52 2.55
C LEU A 310 -12.63 6.95 4.02
N MET A 311 -11.56 7.52 4.56
CA MET A 311 -11.58 8.28 5.80
C MET A 311 -11.18 9.72 5.54
N TYR A 312 -11.75 10.62 6.34
CA TYR A 312 -11.31 12.00 6.43
C TYR A 312 -10.48 12.21 7.69
N GLY A 313 -9.43 13.01 7.57
CA GLY A 313 -8.69 13.54 8.72
C GLY A 313 -8.83 15.05 8.77
N ASP A 314 -9.47 15.53 9.84
CA ASP A 314 -9.69 16.95 10.09
C ASP A 314 -8.88 17.37 11.33
N LEU A 315 -8.29 18.58 11.31
CA LEU A 315 -7.57 19.15 12.46
C LEU A 315 -8.53 19.66 13.55
#